data_AF-A0A7G3L8Q6-F1
#
_entry.id   AF-A0A7G3L8Q6-F1
#
_cell.length_a   1.000
_cell.length_b   1.000
_cell.length_c   1.000
_cell.angle_alpha   90.00
_cell.angle_beta   90.00
_cell.angle_gamma   90.00
#
_symmetry.space_group_name_H-M   'P 1'
#
loop_
_entity.id
_entity.type
_entity.pdbx_description
1 polymer ?
#
loop_
_entity_poly.entity_id
_entity_poly.type
_entity_poly.pdbx_seq_one_letter_code
_entity_poly.pdbx_strand_id
1 'polypeptide(L)'
;MNTDNYFFRVPATRGIQGGIEQYMLTVPMVVLRRILAMDNDGDVMDRSQREANKTRAKKIRNYVAGATSKRAPYILPSITGNIDSHVEFLPSELSPAVGILKIPMDADLKLFDGQHRALGIFEFVRDYSNTEDTISLLLTVGLPLELRQQFFADINNNASKPAAAISMAYNNNDPVNQLAMHLARTVTGLAGTVDFEHNVVPAKSSRLISFKALNDATKKMLNLRANSIPSPQQRDMAERLWTAWAQAMRWNDIAQDDIAAEYRQEALGLHGIMINAIGMATARMLRHRTPESIENLLACAENGDNGFHYRESFVPECWEGKCVDPETGTIKTDRRALEATAEALQKLIDPFADALWLRDYLPAEEASDMALLKYAADIENYKQRTAAPMINIVEKLKALGDGEPQFRASVLASREGLSRYLAGAEG
;
A
#
# COMPACT_ATOMS: atom_id res chain seq x y z
N MET A 1 -38.29 43.76 -4.40
CA MET A 1 -39.03 42.79 -5.23
C MET A 1 -39.45 41.66 -4.31
N ASN A 2 -40.72 41.27 -4.31
CA ASN A 2 -41.18 40.16 -3.47
C ASN A 2 -40.61 38.84 -4.03
N THR A 3 -39.61 38.28 -3.38
CA THR A 3 -38.99 36.99 -3.76
C THR A 3 -39.83 35.78 -3.34
N ASP A 4 -40.93 36.01 -2.60
CA ASP A 4 -41.91 35.03 -2.08
C ASP A 4 -42.55 34.09 -3.12
N ASN A 5 -42.24 34.22 -4.42
CA ASN A 5 -42.82 33.41 -5.50
C ASN A 5 -41.83 32.47 -6.21
N TYR A 6 -40.54 32.46 -5.87
CA TYR A 6 -39.53 31.66 -6.56
C TYR A 6 -38.93 30.58 -5.66
N PHE A 7 -39.32 29.32 -5.90
CA PHE A 7 -38.86 28.15 -5.14
C PHE A 7 -38.29 27.07 -6.05
N PHE A 8 -37.21 26.42 -5.59
CA PHE A 8 -36.89 25.08 -6.04
C PHE A 8 -37.89 24.10 -5.43
N ARG A 9 -38.48 23.25 -6.27
CA ARG A 9 -39.41 22.20 -5.86
C ARG A 9 -38.75 20.86 -6.06
N VAL A 10 -38.34 20.23 -4.96
CA VAL A 10 -37.55 18.99 -5.01
C VAL A 10 -38.30 17.87 -4.29
N PRO A 11 -38.45 16.68 -4.90
CA PRO A 11 -38.92 15.50 -4.19
C PRO A 11 -38.02 15.20 -2.99
N ALA A 12 -38.63 15.07 -1.81
CA ALA A 12 -37.92 14.86 -0.57
C ALA A 12 -38.65 13.90 0.35
N THR A 13 -37.87 13.29 1.23
CA THR A 13 -38.37 12.53 2.38
C THR A 13 -38.05 13.30 3.65
N ARG A 14 -39.03 13.43 4.53
CA ARG A 14 -38.96 14.10 5.82
C ARG A 14 -38.80 13.06 6.91
N GLY A 15 -37.79 13.24 7.75
CA GLY A 15 -37.47 12.37 8.88
C GLY A 15 -37.12 13.17 10.13
N ILE A 16 -37.03 12.49 11.27
CA ILE A 16 -36.60 13.06 12.54
C ILE A 16 -35.41 12.24 13.06
N GLN A 17 -34.30 12.90 13.36
CA GLN A 17 -33.13 12.29 13.99
C GLN A 17 -32.66 13.16 15.15
N GLY A 18 -32.51 12.58 16.35
CA GLY A 18 -32.10 13.35 17.54
C GLY A 18 -33.06 14.48 17.91
N GLY A 19 -34.35 14.35 17.56
CA GLY A 19 -35.37 15.38 17.76
C GLY A 19 -35.36 16.51 16.73
N ILE A 20 -34.48 16.45 15.71
CA ILE A 20 -34.37 17.47 14.66
C ILE A 20 -35.00 16.94 13.39
N GLU A 21 -35.87 17.76 12.78
CA GLU A 21 -36.45 17.47 11.47
C GLU A 21 -35.40 17.61 10.37
N GLN A 22 -35.38 16.65 9.45
CA GLN A 22 -34.41 16.57 8.36
C GLN A 22 -35.10 16.18 7.06
N TYR A 23 -34.54 16.65 5.95
CA TYR A 23 -35.03 16.38 4.61
C TYR A 23 -33.95 15.69 3.79
N MET A 24 -34.25 14.50 3.28
CA MET A 24 -33.39 13.80 2.32
C MET A 24 -33.96 13.99 0.91
N LEU A 25 -33.14 14.53 0.01
CA LEU A 25 -33.50 14.84 -1.38
C LEU A 25 -32.44 14.28 -2.33
N THR A 26 -32.87 13.99 -3.56
CA THR A 26 -31.99 13.56 -4.66
C THR A 26 -32.00 14.63 -5.73
N VAL A 27 -30.82 15.18 -6.05
CA VAL A 27 -30.70 16.29 -7.02
C VAL A 27 -29.78 15.91 -8.17
N PRO A 28 -30.07 16.33 -9.42
CA PRO A 28 -29.13 16.18 -10.52
C PRO A 28 -27.81 16.87 -10.21
N MET A 29 -26.68 16.20 -10.45
CA MET A 29 -25.36 16.72 -10.14
C MET A 29 -25.07 18.06 -10.83
N VAL A 30 -25.61 18.25 -12.04
CA VAL A 30 -25.47 19.50 -12.83
C VAL A 30 -26.16 20.70 -12.18
N VAL A 31 -27.19 20.48 -11.35
CA VAL A 31 -27.94 21.53 -10.65
C VAL A 31 -27.35 21.79 -9.25
N LEU A 32 -26.52 20.89 -8.73
CA LEU A 32 -25.99 20.97 -7.37
C LEU A 32 -25.34 22.32 -7.04
N ARG A 33 -24.59 22.92 -7.98
CA ARG A 33 -23.95 24.24 -7.80
C ARG A 33 -24.96 25.37 -7.64
N ARG A 34 -26.16 25.24 -8.21
CA ARG A 34 -27.23 26.24 -8.10
C ARG A 34 -27.99 26.13 -6.78
N ILE A 35 -28.00 24.94 -6.17
CA ILE A 35 -28.66 24.67 -4.89
C ILE A 35 -27.72 24.95 -3.71
N LEU A 36 -26.41 24.73 -3.90
CA LEU A 36 -25.39 25.04 -2.91
C LEU A 36 -24.81 26.43 -3.15
N ALA A 37 -25.17 27.40 -2.32
CA ALA A 37 -24.36 28.59 -2.12
C ALA A 37 -23.07 28.16 -1.38
N MET A 38 -21.92 28.24 -2.04
CA MET A 38 -20.66 27.95 -1.37
C MET A 38 -20.23 29.14 -0.53
N ASP A 39 -20.38 29.00 0.78
CA ASP A 39 -19.97 29.95 1.79
C ASP A 39 -18.44 29.88 1.99
N ASN A 40 -17.67 30.47 1.05
CA ASN A 40 -16.20 30.50 1.11
C ASN A 40 -15.63 31.81 1.68
N ASP A 41 -16.47 32.81 1.97
CA ASP A 41 -16.04 34.14 2.45
C ASP A 41 -16.50 34.37 3.90
N GLY A 42 -15.57 34.35 4.86
CA GLY A 42 -15.85 34.63 6.29
C GLY A 42 -14.78 34.11 7.28
N ASP A 43 -14.86 34.53 8.55
CA ASP A 43 -13.98 34.06 9.63
C ASP A 43 -14.23 32.55 9.93
N VAL A 44 -13.21 31.84 10.42
CA VAL A 44 -13.27 30.42 10.77
C VAL A 44 -14.32 30.15 11.86
N MET A 45 -14.57 31.10 12.76
CA MET A 45 -15.57 30.95 13.81
C MET A 45 -17.01 31.23 13.35
N ASP A 46 -17.18 31.88 12.20
CA ASP A 46 -18.50 32.18 11.61
C ASP A 46 -19.04 31.04 10.73
N ARG A 47 -18.23 30.00 10.48
CA ARG A 47 -18.56 28.85 9.64
C ARG A 47 -18.70 27.55 10.44
N SER A 48 -19.45 26.60 9.87
CA SER A 48 -19.58 25.21 10.36
C SER A 48 -18.83 24.20 9.48
N GLN A 49 -17.80 24.67 8.77
CA GLN A 49 -17.02 23.88 7.82
C GLN A 49 -15.54 24.25 7.86
N ARG A 50 -14.67 23.40 7.30
CA ARG A 50 -13.23 23.71 7.14
C ARG A 50 -12.94 24.16 5.71
N GLU A 51 -11.82 24.83 5.49
CA GLU A 51 -11.36 25.14 4.13
C GLU A 51 -11.28 23.86 3.27
N ALA A 52 -11.83 23.93 2.06
CA ALA A 52 -11.87 22.78 1.19
C ALA A 52 -10.52 22.51 0.53
N ASN A 53 -9.99 21.31 0.75
CA ASN A 53 -8.75 20.87 0.14
C ASN A 53 -8.98 20.51 -1.34
N LYS A 54 -8.44 21.32 -2.25
CA LYS A 54 -8.54 21.12 -3.72
C LYS A 54 -8.02 19.76 -4.18
N THR A 55 -6.97 19.21 -3.53
CA THR A 55 -6.46 17.87 -3.84
C THR A 55 -7.48 16.77 -3.52
N ARG A 56 -8.24 16.90 -2.42
CA ARG A 56 -9.31 15.94 -2.08
C ARG A 56 -10.48 16.04 -3.04
N ALA A 57 -10.91 17.24 -3.40
CA ALA A 57 -11.95 17.45 -4.41
C ALA A 57 -11.55 16.84 -5.77
N LYS A 58 -10.30 17.07 -6.21
CA LYS A 58 -9.75 16.49 -7.44
C LYS A 58 -9.74 14.97 -7.43
N LYS A 59 -9.47 14.32 -6.28
CA LYS A 59 -9.57 12.86 -6.15
C LYS A 59 -11.00 12.37 -6.38
N ILE A 60 -12.00 13.08 -5.86
CA ILE A 60 -13.42 12.74 -6.05
C ILE A 60 -13.83 12.92 -7.51
N ARG A 61 -13.48 14.07 -8.12
CA ARG A 61 -13.67 14.31 -9.56
C ARG A 61 -13.10 13.16 -10.39
N ASN A 62 -11.84 12.79 -10.15
CA ASN A 62 -11.16 11.74 -10.90
C ASN A 62 -11.77 10.36 -10.68
N TYR A 63 -12.27 10.07 -9.48
CA TYR A 63 -12.99 8.82 -9.18
C TYR A 63 -14.27 8.71 -10.04
N VAL A 64 -15.10 9.75 -10.02
CA VAL A 64 -16.35 9.79 -10.82
C VAL A 64 -16.03 9.76 -12.31
N ALA A 65 -15.20 10.67 -12.81
CA ALA A 65 -14.81 10.73 -14.22
C ALA A 65 -14.21 9.42 -14.73
N GLY A 66 -13.35 8.78 -13.92
CA GLY A 66 -12.76 7.49 -14.26
C GLY A 66 -13.79 6.37 -14.37
N ALA A 67 -14.81 6.36 -13.50
CA ALA A 67 -15.92 5.41 -13.58
C ALA A 67 -16.80 5.70 -14.81
N THR A 68 -17.19 6.96 -15.03
CA THR A 68 -17.98 7.40 -16.18
C THR A 68 -17.32 7.04 -17.51
N SER A 69 -16.02 7.33 -17.67
CA SER A 69 -15.26 6.99 -18.89
C SER A 69 -15.20 5.49 -19.16
N LYS A 70 -15.24 4.66 -18.12
CA LYS A 70 -15.28 3.18 -18.23
C LYS A 70 -16.69 2.61 -18.28
N ARG A 71 -17.73 3.44 -18.17
CA ARG A 71 -19.13 3.02 -17.97
C ARG A 71 -19.29 2.06 -16.78
N ALA A 72 -18.52 2.31 -15.72
CA ALA A 72 -18.55 1.52 -14.49
C ALA A 72 -19.45 2.17 -13.43
N PRO A 73 -20.10 1.38 -12.56
CA PRO A 73 -20.86 1.92 -11.44
C PRO A 73 -19.92 2.60 -10.44
N TYR A 74 -20.43 3.63 -9.77
CA TYR A 74 -19.74 4.32 -8.68
C TYR A 74 -20.76 4.76 -7.63
N ILE A 75 -20.28 5.13 -6.44
CA ILE A 75 -21.14 5.65 -5.37
C ILE A 75 -20.45 6.80 -4.64
N LEU A 76 -21.21 7.86 -4.35
CA LEU A 76 -20.80 8.94 -3.48
C LEU A 76 -21.76 8.99 -2.28
N PRO A 77 -21.26 9.05 -1.03
CA PRO A 77 -22.14 9.23 0.12
C PRO A 77 -22.81 10.62 0.10
N SER A 78 -23.97 10.73 0.76
CA SER A 78 -24.78 11.95 0.84
C SER A 78 -24.01 13.16 1.35
N ILE A 79 -24.28 14.34 0.79
CA ILE A 79 -23.77 15.62 1.29
C ILE A 79 -24.73 16.11 2.39
N THR A 80 -24.18 16.60 3.50
CA THR A 80 -24.99 16.97 4.67
C THR A 80 -24.85 18.45 4.99
N GLY A 81 -25.98 19.12 5.18
CA GLY A 81 -26.00 20.56 5.42
C GLY A 81 -27.24 21.07 6.14
N ASN A 82 -27.36 22.39 6.17
CA ASN A 82 -28.45 23.13 6.78
C ASN A 82 -28.91 24.23 5.82
N ILE A 83 -30.23 24.32 5.63
CA ILE A 83 -30.87 25.42 4.92
C ILE A 83 -31.07 26.56 5.93
N ASP A 84 -30.44 27.71 5.70
CA ASP A 84 -30.50 28.90 6.56
C ASP A 84 -31.67 29.82 6.18
N SER A 85 -32.82 29.22 5.90
CA SER A 85 -34.05 29.90 5.54
C SER A 85 -35.26 29.03 5.85
N HIS A 86 -36.45 29.65 5.92
CA HIS A 86 -37.68 28.90 6.06
C HIS A 86 -37.98 28.10 4.79
N VAL A 87 -38.41 26.85 4.95
CA VAL A 87 -38.82 25.97 3.85
C VAL A 87 -40.22 25.45 4.09
N GLU A 88 -40.95 25.19 3.01
CA GLU A 88 -42.29 24.62 3.07
C GLU A 88 -42.24 23.17 2.56
N PHE A 89 -42.67 22.22 3.38
CA PHE A 89 -42.81 20.83 2.96
C PHE A 89 -44.26 20.51 2.65
N LEU A 90 -44.51 20.14 1.39
CA LEU A 90 -45.82 19.68 0.92
C LEU A 90 -45.87 18.15 0.95
N PRO A 91 -46.48 17.53 1.97
CA PRO A 91 -46.62 16.08 2.02
C PRO A 91 -47.47 15.56 0.87
N SER A 92 -47.15 14.36 0.43
CA SER A 92 -47.98 13.59 -0.51
C SER A 92 -49.22 13.04 0.20
N GLU A 93 -50.26 12.75 -0.58
CA GLU A 93 -51.47 12.09 -0.07
C GLU A 93 -51.20 10.67 0.46
N LEU A 94 -50.14 10.02 -0.06
CA LEU A 94 -49.79 8.64 0.28
C LEU A 94 -49.02 8.53 1.60
N SER A 95 -48.23 9.55 1.95
CA SER A 95 -47.42 9.54 3.17
C SER A 95 -47.06 10.96 3.62
N PRO A 96 -47.24 11.29 4.92
CA PRO A 96 -46.82 12.57 5.48
C PRO A 96 -45.29 12.74 5.56
N ALA A 97 -44.53 11.68 5.30
CA ALA A 97 -43.07 11.68 5.27
C ALA A 97 -42.49 11.83 3.84
N VAL A 98 -43.29 11.69 2.79
CA VAL A 98 -42.84 11.84 1.39
C VAL A 98 -43.54 13.05 0.81
N GLY A 99 -42.83 13.91 0.09
CA GLY A 99 -43.44 15.14 -0.41
C GLY A 99 -42.53 15.97 -1.31
N ILE A 100 -42.96 17.20 -1.56
CA ILE A 100 -42.18 18.21 -2.27
C ILE A 100 -41.68 19.23 -1.24
N LEU A 101 -40.36 19.36 -1.12
CA LEU A 101 -39.76 20.45 -0.36
C LEU A 101 -39.64 21.67 -1.28
N LYS A 102 -40.23 22.79 -0.85
CA LYS A 102 -40.03 24.10 -1.47
C LYS A 102 -38.91 24.84 -0.75
N ILE A 103 -37.81 25.03 -1.47
CA ILE A 103 -36.64 25.77 -0.99
C ILE A 103 -36.63 27.13 -1.70
N PRO A 104 -36.63 28.26 -0.99
CA PRO A 104 -36.49 29.58 -1.62
C PRO A 104 -35.24 29.63 -2.52
N MET A 105 -35.34 30.26 -3.69
CA MET A 105 -34.19 30.33 -4.61
C MET A 105 -33.02 31.19 -4.09
N ASP A 106 -33.27 32.05 -3.11
CA ASP A 106 -32.30 32.86 -2.38
C ASP A 106 -31.84 32.22 -1.06
N ALA A 107 -32.28 30.99 -0.77
CA ALA A 107 -31.86 30.26 0.42
C ALA A 107 -30.36 29.99 0.42
N ASP A 108 -29.73 30.22 1.56
CA ASP A 108 -28.35 29.84 1.79
C ASP A 108 -28.27 28.41 2.34
N LEU A 109 -27.42 27.58 1.73
CA LEU A 109 -27.27 26.17 2.06
C LEU A 109 -25.85 25.90 2.58
N LYS A 110 -25.72 25.86 3.91
CA LYS A 110 -24.45 25.71 4.59
C LYS A 110 -24.13 24.23 4.81
N LEU A 111 -22.98 23.79 4.33
CA LEU A 111 -22.51 22.42 4.54
C LEU A 111 -21.79 22.28 5.87
N PHE A 112 -21.90 21.10 6.48
CA PHE A 112 -21.03 20.69 7.58
C PHE A 112 -20.48 19.26 7.37
N ASP A 113 -20.92 18.54 6.33
CA ASP A 113 -20.18 17.41 5.77
C ASP A 113 -20.36 17.32 4.24
N GLY A 114 -19.32 16.86 3.54
CA GLY A 114 -19.39 16.64 2.09
C GLY A 114 -18.91 17.78 1.19
N GLN A 115 -18.28 18.83 1.74
CA GLN A 115 -17.73 19.95 0.95
C GLN A 115 -16.80 19.53 -0.21
N HIS A 116 -15.92 18.54 0.02
CA HIS A 116 -15.02 18.05 -1.04
C HIS A 116 -15.78 17.26 -2.11
N ARG A 117 -16.89 16.61 -1.73
CA ARG A 117 -17.77 15.90 -2.66
C ARG A 117 -18.51 16.89 -3.54
N ALA A 118 -19.11 17.92 -2.95
CA ALA A 118 -19.72 19.03 -3.70
C ALA A 118 -18.74 19.64 -4.71
N LEU A 119 -17.54 20.01 -4.27
CA LEU A 119 -16.50 20.58 -5.15
C LEU A 119 -16.00 19.60 -6.22
N GLY A 120 -15.85 18.31 -5.89
CA GLY A 120 -15.46 17.30 -6.87
C GLY A 120 -16.53 17.12 -7.96
N ILE A 121 -17.81 17.12 -7.57
CA ILE A 121 -18.95 17.09 -8.50
C ILE A 121 -18.95 18.36 -9.35
N PHE A 122 -18.72 19.52 -8.75
CA PHE A 122 -18.65 20.81 -9.45
C PHE A 122 -17.57 20.87 -10.51
N GLU A 123 -16.43 20.24 -10.27
CA GLU A 123 -15.37 20.10 -11.27
C GLU A 123 -15.74 19.05 -12.33
N PHE A 124 -16.36 17.93 -11.92
CA PHE A 124 -16.78 16.87 -12.83
C PHE A 124 -17.80 17.36 -13.86
N VAL A 125 -18.88 18.03 -13.43
CA VAL A 125 -19.95 18.48 -14.32
C VAL A 125 -19.53 19.58 -15.30
N ARG A 126 -18.35 20.21 -15.11
CA ARG A 126 -17.79 21.14 -16.10
C ARG A 126 -17.38 20.42 -17.38
N ASP A 127 -16.82 19.21 -17.23
CA ASP A 127 -16.34 18.39 -18.34
C ASP A 127 -17.41 17.37 -18.81
N TYR A 128 -18.36 17.02 -17.93
CA TYR A 128 -19.43 16.05 -18.16
C TYR A 128 -20.81 16.69 -17.95
N SER A 129 -21.09 17.78 -18.65
CA SER A 129 -22.31 18.61 -18.45
C SER A 129 -23.61 17.91 -18.85
N ASN A 130 -23.53 16.81 -19.60
CA ASN A 130 -24.66 15.99 -20.01
C ASN A 130 -24.91 14.79 -19.07
N THR A 131 -24.26 14.72 -17.91
CA THR A 131 -24.55 13.64 -16.96
C THR A 131 -25.99 13.71 -16.45
N GLU A 132 -26.64 12.55 -16.36
CA GLU A 132 -27.95 12.38 -15.73
C GLU A 132 -27.82 11.92 -14.27
N ASP A 133 -26.58 11.78 -13.77
CA ASP A 133 -26.31 11.29 -12.43
C ASP A 133 -26.85 12.26 -11.37
N THR A 134 -27.29 11.70 -10.25
CA THR A 134 -27.84 12.43 -9.12
C THR A 134 -27.00 12.22 -7.86
N ILE A 135 -27.14 13.13 -6.89
CA ILE A 135 -26.52 13.04 -5.56
C ILE A 135 -27.58 13.27 -4.49
N SER A 136 -27.48 12.53 -3.40
CA SER A 136 -28.33 12.71 -2.22
C SER A 136 -27.82 13.85 -1.33
N LEU A 137 -28.73 14.71 -0.87
CA LEU A 137 -28.49 15.70 0.17
C LEU A 137 -29.32 15.34 1.40
N LEU A 138 -28.72 15.46 2.59
CA LEU A 138 -29.40 15.39 3.88
C LEU A 138 -29.36 16.77 4.52
N LEU A 139 -30.51 17.43 4.59
CA LEU A 139 -30.61 18.83 4.95
C LEU A 139 -31.43 19.03 6.22
N THR A 140 -30.85 19.77 7.15
CA THR A 140 -31.55 20.35 8.31
C THR A 140 -32.02 21.77 7.97
N VAL A 141 -32.86 22.38 8.81
CA VAL A 141 -33.41 23.72 8.57
C VAL A 141 -33.21 24.59 9.80
N GLY A 142 -32.66 25.79 9.60
CA GLY A 142 -32.57 26.83 10.63
C GLY A 142 -31.75 26.45 11.87
N LEU A 143 -30.80 25.52 11.75
CA LEU A 143 -29.97 25.14 12.90
C LEU A 143 -29.04 26.29 13.34
N PRO A 144 -28.98 26.59 14.65
CA PRO A 144 -28.00 27.52 15.21
C PRO A 144 -26.58 27.13 14.85
N LEU A 145 -25.69 28.13 14.69
CA LEU A 145 -24.30 27.91 14.30
C LEU A 145 -23.56 26.94 15.25
N GLU A 146 -23.73 27.10 16.55
CA GLU A 146 -23.12 26.25 17.57
C GLU A 146 -23.48 24.76 17.37
N LEU A 147 -24.74 24.47 17.09
CA LEU A 147 -25.19 23.11 16.86
C LEU A 147 -24.65 22.53 15.55
N ARG A 148 -24.55 23.36 14.49
CA ARG A 148 -23.90 22.96 13.23
C ARG A 148 -22.41 22.65 13.43
N GLN A 149 -21.71 23.44 14.24
CA GLN A 149 -20.32 23.20 14.61
C GLN A 149 -20.16 21.91 15.43
N GLN A 150 -21.08 21.64 16.37
CA GLN A 150 -21.09 20.39 17.11
C GLN A 150 -21.29 19.19 16.17
N PHE A 151 -22.24 19.24 15.22
CA PHE A 151 -22.44 18.17 14.25
C PHE A 151 -21.24 17.96 13.34
N PHE A 152 -20.57 19.04 12.91
CA PHE A 152 -19.30 18.93 12.22
C PHE A 152 -18.28 18.16 13.06
N ALA A 153 -18.12 18.49 14.34
CA ALA A 153 -17.18 17.82 15.23
C ALA A 153 -17.55 16.34 15.43
N ASP A 154 -18.82 16.05 15.70
CA ASP A 154 -19.33 14.69 15.94
C ASP A 154 -19.10 13.77 14.74
N ILE A 155 -19.41 14.24 13.52
CA ILE A 155 -19.21 13.47 12.29
C ILE A 155 -17.72 13.16 12.10
N ASN A 156 -16.84 14.14 12.29
CA ASN A 156 -15.41 13.93 12.05
C ASN A 156 -14.74 13.10 13.16
N ASN A 157 -15.18 13.21 14.41
CA ASN A 157 -14.60 12.48 15.54
C ASN A 157 -15.08 11.03 15.59
N ASN A 158 -16.32 10.75 15.19
CA ASN A 158 -16.86 9.39 15.14
C ASN A 158 -16.49 8.65 13.83
N ALA A 159 -16.00 9.36 12.81
CA ALA A 159 -15.55 8.74 11.58
C ALA A 159 -14.21 8.01 11.76
N SER A 160 -14.24 6.71 12.03
CA SER A 160 -13.03 5.88 11.99
C SER A 160 -12.68 5.50 10.55
N LYS A 161 -11.47 5.86 10.08
CA LYS A 161 -10.98 5.38 8.80
C LYS A 161 -10.78 3.86 8.89
N PRO A 162 -11.37 3.03 8.00
CA PRO A 162 -11.10 1.60 7.98
C PRO A 162 -9.61 1.33 7.80
N ALA A 163 -9.15 0.18 8.29
CA ALA A 163 -7.77 -0.23 8.05
C ALA A 163 -7.49 -0.31 6.54
N ALA A 164 -6.22 -0.16 6.18
CA ALA A 164 -5.83 -0.27 4.77
C ALA A 164 -6.00 -1.71 4.29
N ALA A 165 -5.77 -2.71 5.15
CA ALA A 165 -5.98 -4.13 4.83
C ALA A 165 -7.37 -4.41 4.24
N ILE A 166 -8.45 -4.02 4.95
CA ILE A 166 -9.82 -4.27 4.49
C ILE A 166 -10.15 -3.45 3.24
N SER A 167 -9.71 -2.19 3.20
CA SER A 167 -9.91 -1.32 2.03
C SER A 167 -9.24 -1.89 0.78
N MET A 168 -8.05 -2.48 0.93
CA MET A 168 -7.30 -3.11 -0.16
C MET A 168 -7.94 -4.43 -0.57
N ALA A 169 -8.38 -5.24 0.40
CA ALA A 169 -9.02 -6.53 0.17
C ALA A 169 -10.31 -6.38 -0.66
N TYR A 170 -11.09 -5.32 -0.43
CA TYR A 170 -12.31 -5.04 -1.20
C TYR A 170 -12.06 -4.28 -2.51
N ASN A 171 -10.87 -3.73 -2.73
CA ASN A 171 -10.56 -2.99 -3.95
C ASN A 171 -10.22 -3.95 -5.11
N ASN A 172 -11.27 -4.47 -5.74
CA ASN A 172 -11.17 -5.32 -6.93
C ASN A 172 -10.71 -4.58 -8.18
N ASN A 173 -10.53 -3.26 -8.15
CA ASN A 173 -10.09 -2.48 -9.31
C ASN A 173 -8.56 -2.32 -9.38
N ASP A 174 -7.82 -2.67 -8.33
CA ASP A 174 -6.36 -2.63 -8.31
C ASP A 174 -5.78 -4.00 -8.69
N PRO A 175 -5.12 -4.14 -9.86
CA PRO A 175 -4.54 -5.39 -10.32
C PRO A 175 -3.53 -6.00 -9.34
N VAL A 176 -2.85 -5.17 -8.54
CA VAL A 176 -1.89 -5.65 -7.55
C VAL A 176 -2.61 -6.20 -6.31
N ASN A 177 -3.75 -5.62 -5.92
CA ASN A 177 -4.60 -6.20 -4.89
C ASN A 177 -5.20 -7.53 -5.33
N GLN A 178 -5.59 -7.65 -6.60
CA GLN A 178 -6.05 -8.93 -7.16
C GLN A 178 -4.95 -10.00 -7.10
N LEU A 179 -3.70 -9.67 -7.45
CA LEU A 179 -2.58 -10.60 -7.34
C LEU A 179 -2.35 -11.01 -5.88
N ALA A 180 -2.29 -10.06 -4.95
CA ALA A 180 -2.12 -10.37 -3.52
C ALA A 180 -3.28 -11.23 -2.98
N MET A 181 -4.51 -10.98 -3.42
CA MET A 181 -5.70 -11.77 -3.03
C MET A 181 -5.63 -13.19 -3.60
N HIS A 182 -5.14 -13.36 -4.82
CA HIS A 182 -4.90 -14.67 -5.41
C HIS A 182 -3.87 -15.44 -4.58
N LEU A 183 -2.70 -14.84 -4.31
CA LEU A 183 -1.65 -15.44 -3.48
C LEU A 183 -2.15 -15.82 -2.08
N ALA A 184 -2.92 -14.94 -1.44
CA ALA A 184 -3.52 -15.20 -0.12
C ALA A 184 -4.51 -16.38 -0.10
N ARG A 185 -4.97 -16.86 -1.26
CA ARG A 185 -5.93 -17.96 -1.39
C ARG A 185 -5.32 -19.23 -1.98
N THR A 186 -4.25 -19.12 -2.78
CA THR A 186 -3.65 -20.27 -3.47
C THR A 186 -2.37 -20.78 -2.81
N VAL A 187 -1.58 -19.90 -2.18
CA VAL A 187 -0.32 -20.30 -1.57
C VAL A 187 -0.59 -21.06 -0.27
N THR A 188 -0.13 -22.31 -0.21
CA THR A 188 -0.19 -23.15 0.99
C THR A 188 0.51 -22.45 2.16
N GLY A 189 -0.12 -22.44 3.34
CA GLY A 189 0.32 -21.69 4.51
C GLY A 189 -0.23 -20.25 4.58
N LEU A 190 -0.61 -19.63 3.45
CA LEU A 190 -1.33 -18.35 3.44
C LEU A 190 -2.85 -18.52 3.34
N ALA A 191 -3.29 -19.53 2.58
CA ALA A 191 -4.69 -19.84 2.39
C ALA A 191 -5.39 -20.03 3.75
N GLY A 192 -6.36 -19.17 4.06
CA GLY A 192 -7.11 -19.24 5.31
C GLY A 192 -6.41 -18.66 6.54
N THR A 193 -5.19 -18.12 6.43
CA THR A 193 -4.39 -17.63 7.57
C THR A 193 -4.07 -16.13 7.50
N VAL A 194 -4.35 -15.46 6.39
CA VAL A 194 -4.16 -14.01 6.23
C VAL A 194 -5.24 -13.21 6.98
N ASP A 195 -4.84 -12.15 7.67
CA ASP A 195 -5.74 -11.16 8.29
C ASP A 195 -6.10 -10.06 7.29
N PHE A 196 -7.37 -9.95 6.93
CA PHE A 196 -7.88 -8.94 6.01
C PHE A 196 -8.43 -7.69 6.70
N GLU A 197 -8.58 -7.70 8.03
CA GLU A 197 -9.21 -6.62 8.78
C GLU A 197 -8.17 -5.65 9.34
N HIS A 198 -7.03 -6.16 9.81
CA HIS A 198 -6.04 -5.35 10.52
C HIS A 198 -4.79 -5.08 9.68
N ASN A 199 -4.22 -3.87 9.80
CA ASN A 199 -2.93 -3.56 9.18
C ASN A 199 -1.78 -4.34 9.83
N VAL A 200 -1.89 -4.54 11.15
CA VAL A 200 -0.98 -5.33 11.99
C VAL A 200 -1.84 -6.41 12.64
N VAL A 201 -1.43 -7.67 12.51
CA VAL A 201 -2.17 -8.79 13.07
C VAL A 201 -2.21 -8.65 14.60
N PRO A 202 -3.39 -8.74 15.24
CA PRO A 202 -3.49 -8.68 16.70
C PRO A 202 -2.64 -9.75 17.39
N ALA A 203 -2.04 -9.43 18.54
CA ALA A 203 -1.09 -10.31 19.23
C ALA A 203 -1.63 -11.73 19.53
N LYS A 204 -2.92 -11.84 19.86
CA LYS A 204 -3.61 -13.10 20.19
C LYS A 204 -4.29 -13.78 18.98
N SER A 205 -4.08 -13.27 17.77
CA SER A 205 -4.71 -13.81 16.57
C SER A 205 -3.96 -15.04 16.06
N SER A 206 -4.72 -16.05 15.62
CA SER A 206 -4.21 -17.24 14.91
C SER A 206 -3.82 -16.94 13.45
N ARG A 207 -4.12 -15.73 12.95
CA ARG A 207 -3.68 -15.30 11.62
C ARG A 207 -2.16 -15.16 11.59
N LEU A 208 -1.53 -15.51 10.47
CA LEU A 208 -0.08 -15.42 10.31
C LEU A 208 0.34 -13.97 10.01
N ILE A 209 -0.15 -13.42 8.91
CA ILE A 209 0.27 -12.11 8.38
C ILE A 209 -0.94 -11.28 7.95
N SER A 210 -0.78 -9.96 7.87
CA SER A 210 -1.83 -9.09 7.34
C SER A 210 -1.82 -9.04 5.82
N PHE A 211 -3.00 -8.88 5.21
CA PHE A 211 -3.16 -8.71 3.77
C PHE A 211 -2.37 -7.49 3.26
N LYS A 212 -2.32 -6.42 4.07
CA LYS A 212 -1.51 -5.23 3.77
C LYS A 212 -0.03 -5.60 3.64
N ALA A 213 0.52 -6.36 4.59
CA ALA A 213 1.93 -6.74 4.58
C ALA A 213 2.25 -7.61 3.36
N LEU A 214 1.41 -8.61 3.05
CA LEU A 214 1.54 -9.43 1.86
C LEU A 214 1.53 -8.59 0.58
N ASN A 215 0.54 -7.70 0.43
CA ASN A 215 0.43 -6.85 -0.76
C ASN A 215 1.64 -5.91 -0.93
N ASP A 216 2.05 -5.24 0.14
CA ASP A 216 3.19 -4.31 0.12
C ASP A 216 4.52 -5.04 -0.16
N ALA A 217 4.66 -6.28 0.32
CA ALA A 217 5.81 -7.14 0.06
C ALA A 217 5.83 -7.64 -1.38
N THR A 218 4.70 -8.11 -1.92
CA THR A 218 4.58 -8.52 -3.33
C THR A 218 4.88 -7.37 -4.28
N LYS A 219 4.43 -6.15 -3.96
CA LYS A 219 4.80 -4.93 -4.71
C LYS A 219 6.31 -4.73 -4.77
N LYS A 220 7.00 -4.89 -3.64
CA LYS A 220 8.46 -4.75 -3.54
C LYS A 220 9.17 -5.87 -4.30
N MET A 221 8.75 -7.12 -4.08
CA MET A 221 9.29 -8.33 -4.72
C MET A 221 9.37 -8.19 -6.24
N LEU A 222 8.28 -7.71 -6.85
CA LEU A 222 8.13 -7.62 -8.29
C LEU A 222 8.44 -6.22 -8.86
N ASN A 223 8.87 -5.27 -8.02
CA ASN A 223 9.05 -3.86 -8.37
C ASN A 223 7.82 -3.22 -9.07
N LEU A 224 6.61 -3.57 -8.61
CA LEU A 224 5.37 -3.07 -9.20
C LEU A 224 5.09 -1.63 -8.79
N ARG A 225 4.58 -0.85 -9.75
CA ARG A 225 4.07 0.51 -9.49
C ARG A 225 2.61 0.43 -9.04
N ALA A 226 2.12 1.49 -8.40
CA ALA A 226 0.70 1.58 -8.07
C ALA A 226 -0.16 1.45 -9.34
N ASN A 227 -1.20 0.62 -9.29
CA ASN A 227 -2.12 0.31 -10.38
C ASN A 227 -1.49 -0.31 -11.65
N SER A 228 -0.22 -0.75 -11.62
CA SER A 228 0.35 -1.48 -12.75
C SER A 228 -0.28 -2.87 -12.84
N ILE A 229 -0.59 -3.34 -14.06
CA ILE A 229 -1.09 -4.69 -14.31
C ILE A 229 0.10 -5.66 -14.31
N PRO A 230 0.20 -6.62 -13.37
CA PRO A 230 1.26 -7.61 -13.39
C PRO A 230 1.11 -8.54 -14.59
N SER A 231 2.21 -8.79 -15.31
CA SER A 231 2.23 -9.73 -16.44
C SER A 231 1.98 -11.17 -15.98
N PRO A 232 1.56 -12.09 -16.87
CA PRO A 232 1.40 -13.50 -16.50
C PRO A 232 2.67 -14.11 -15.89
N GLN A 233 3.84 -13.75 -16.43
CA GLN A 233 5.14 -14.19 -15.91
C GLN A 233 5.41 -13.66 -14.50
N GLN A 234 5.06 -12.40 -14.21
CA GLN A 234 5.20 -11.84 -12.87
C GLN A 234 4.25 -12.51 -11.87
N ARG A 235 3.05 -12.92 -12.30
CA ARG A 235 2.08 -13.62 -11.45
C ARG A 235 2.60 -15.02 -11.08
N ASP A 236 3.03 -15.79 -12.07
CA ASP A 236 3.62 -17.11 -11.90
C ASP A 236 4.85 -17.07 -10.97
N MET A 237 5.77 -16.13 -11.25
CA MET A 237 6.96 -15.92 -10.42
C MET A 237 6.60 -15.57 -8.97
N ALA A 238 5.57 -14.74 -8.75
CA ALA A 238 5.14 -14.39 -7.40
C ALA A 238 4.57 -15.60 -6.64
N GLU A 239 3.76 -16.42 -7.31
CA GLU A 239 3.17 -17.62 -6.71
C GLU A 239 4.24 -18.64 -6.32
N ARG A 240 5.19 -18.90 -7.21
CA ARG A 240 6.35 -19.76 -6.96
C ARG A 240 7.18 -19.28 -5.77
N LEU A 241 7.58 -18.00 -5.79
CA LEU A 241 8.45 -17.45 -4.74
C LEU A 241 7.74 -17.35 -3.40
N TRP A 242 6.46 -16.98 -3.35
CA TRP A 242 5.71 -16.98 -2.09
C TRP A 242 5.46 -18.39 -1.56
N THR A 243 5.29 -19.38 -2.44
CA THR A 243 5.21 -20.79 -2.04
C THR A 243 6.51 -21.24 -1.39
N ALA A 244 7.65 -20.97 -2.02
CA ALA A 244 8.96 -21.30 -1.47
C ALA A 244 9.24 -20.59 -0.13
N TRP A 245 8.85 -19.31 0.00
CA TRP A 245 8.96 -18.59 1.27
C TRP A 245 8.04 -19.15 2.35
N ALA A 246 6.81 -19.53 2.01
CA ALA A 246 5.87 -20.12 2.96
C ALA A 246 6.37 -21.48 3.50
N GLN A 247 7.03 -22.27 2.64
CA GLN A 247 7.70 -23.51 3.01
C GLN A 247 8.91 -23.26 3.91
N ALA A 248 9.85 -22.40 3.49
CA ALA A 248 11.03 -22.05 4.29
C ALA A 248 10.66 -21.50 5.68
N MET A 249 9.64 -20.63 5.76
CA MET A 249 9.16 -20.06 7.01
C MET A 249 8.27 -21.02 7.82
N ARG A 250 7.99 -22.22 7.30
CA ARG A 250 7.10 -23.23 7.89
C ARG A 250 5.73 -22.66 8.28
N TRP A 251 5.19 -21.77 7.46
CA TRP A 251 3.92 -21.09 7.72
C TRP A 251 2.74 -22.04 7.81
N ASN A 252 2.75 -23.11 7.01
CA ASN A 252 1.73 -24.15 7.11
C ASN A 252 1.74 -24.81 8.49
N ASP A 253 2.92 -25.14 9.02
CA ASP A 253 3.06 -25.82 10.31
C ASP A 253 2.64 -24.88 11.46
N ILE A 254 3.11 -23.63 11.45
CA ILE A 254 2.70 -22.60 12.42
C ILE A 254 1.17 -22.46 12.46
N ALA A 255 0.51 -22.50 11.30
CA ALA A 255 -0.93 -22.37 11.18
C ALA A 255 -1.68 -23.64 11.61
N GLN A 256 -1.19 -24.82 11.24
CA GLN A 256 -1.81 -26.11 11.62
C GLN A 256 -1.72 -26.37 13.11
N ASP A 257 -0.59 -26.00 13.73
CA ASP A 257 -0.36 -26.16 15.16
C ASP A 257 -1.00 -25.03 16.00
N ASP A 258 -1.62 -24.03 15.35
CA ASP A 258 -2.23 -22.83 15.97
C ASP A 258 -1.29 -22.04 16.90
N ILE A 259 0.01 -22.03 16.57
CA ILE A 259 1.06 -21.37 17.37
C ILE A 259 1.41 -19.97 16.87
N ALA A 260 0.63 -19.39 15.96
CA ALA A 260 0.91 -18.07 15.37
C ALA A 260 1.02 -16.94 16.42
N ALA A 261 0.18 -16.99 17.46
CA ALA A 261 0.19 -16.02 18.55
C ALA A 261 1.44 -16.14 19.43
N GLU A 262 1.86 -17.37 19.75
CA GLU A 262 3.08 -17.67 20.50
C GLU A 262 4.32 -17.28 19.70
N TYR A 263 4.41 -17.72 18.44
CA TYR A 263 5.51 -17.39 17.54
C TYR A 263 5.72 -15.87 17.46
N ARG A 264 4.63 -15.08 17.38
CA ARG A 264 4.72 -13.62 17.30
C ARG A 264 5.27 -12.97 18.57
N GLN A 265 5.18 -13.61 19.74
CA GLN A 265 5.76 -13.08 20.97
C GLN A 265 7.27 -13.28 21.01
N GLU A 266 7.78 -14.31 20.33
CA GLU A 266 9.18 -14.72 20.42
C GLU A 266 10.00 -14.42 19.17
N ALA A 267 9.35 -14.27 18.01
CA ALA A 267 10.01 -14.17 16.72
C ALA A 267 9.34 -13.17 15.76
N LEU A 268 10.17 -12.62 14.87
CA LEU A 268 9.82 -11.55 13.96
C LEU A 268 9.23 -12.02 12.62
N GLY A 269 9.29 -13.32 12.30
CA GLY A 269 8.92 -13.85 10.98
C GLY A 269 7.48 -13.58 10.52
N LEU A 270 6.56 -13.29 11.44
CA LEU A 270 5.17 -12.94 11.15
C LEU A 270 4.89 -11.43 11.21
N HIS A 271 5.88 -10.62 11.58
CA HIS A 271 5.73 -9.18 11.70
C HIS A 271 5.76 -8.49 10.35
N GLY A 272 4.95 -7.45 10.18
CA GLY A 272 4.82 -6.73 8.92
C GLY A 272 6.15 -6.20 8.36
N ILE A 273 7.09 -5.77 9.21
CA ILE A 273 8.43 -5.33 8.78
C ILE A 273 9.20 -6.48 8.12
N MET A 274 9.12 -7.70 8.68
CA MET A 274 9.81 -8.86 8.17
C MET A 274 9.21 -9.37 6.87
N ILE A 275 7.87 -9.39 6.77
CA ILE A 275 7.18 -9.73 5.51
C ILE A 275 7.57 -8.75 4.39
N ASN A 276 7.67 -7.46 4.70
CA ASN A 276 8.16 -6.48 3.73
C ASN A 276 9.65 -6.68 3.38
N ALA A 277 10.47 -7.08 4.35
CA ALA A 277 11.87 -7.41 4.15
C ALA A 277 12.03 -8.64 3.25
N ILE A 278 11.21 -9.69 3.40
CA ILE A 278 11.13 -10.84 2.49
C ILE A 278 10.93 -10.37 1.04
N GLY A 279 9.94 -9.52 0.82
CA GLY A 279 9.67 -8.98 -0.52
C GLY A 279 10.86 -8.21 -1.08
N MET A 280 11.49 -7.34 -0.28
CA MET A 280 12.64 -6.55 -0.72
C MET A 280 13.92 -7.39 -0.92
N ALA A 281 14.19 -8.36 -0.04
CA ALA A 281 15.31 -9.29 -0.15
C ALA A 281 15.19 -10.13 -1.42
N THR A 282 13.98 -10.63 -1.71
CA THR A 282 13.69 -11.36 -2.95
C THR A 282 13.93 -10.50 -4.18
N ALA A 283 13.45 -9.24 -4.18
CA ALA A 283 13.71 -8.30 -5.26
C ALA A 283 15.21 -8.01 -5.48
N ARG A 284 16.01 -8.05 -4.41
CA ARG A 284 17.48 -7.90 -4.49
C ARG A 284 18.12 -9.15 -5.10
N MET A 285 17.73 -10.34 -4.67
CA MET A 285 18.24 -11.60 -5.23
C MET A 285 17.89 -11.75 -6.71
N LEU A 286 16.68 -11.37 -7.12
CA LEU A 286 16.22 -11.40 -8.52
C LEU A 286 17.04 -10.53 -9.48
N ARG A 287 17.93 -9.66 -8.98
CA ARG A 287 18.87 -8.89 -9.83
C ARG A 287 20.01 -9.75 -10.37
N HIS A 288 20.40 -10.79 -9.64
CA HIS A 288 21.59 -11.60 -9.94
C HIS A 288 21.31 -13.12 -9.92
N ARG A 289 20.05 -13.52 -9.69
CA ARG A 289 19.59 -14.92 -9.66
C ARG A 289 18.30 -15.09 -10.45
N THR A 290 18.13 -16.27 -11.04
CA THR A 290 16.84 -16.71 -11.59
C THR A 290 15.87 -17.04 -10.45
N PRO A 291 14.54 -17.02 -10.68
CA PRO A 291 13.57 -17.46 -9.69
C PRO A 291 13.84 -18.87 -9.18
N GLU A 292 14.18 -19.78 -10.07
CA GLU A 292 14.50 -21.19 -9.75
C GLU A 292 15.72 -21.33 -8.84
N SER A 293 16.75 -20.48 -9.04
CA SER A 293 17.88 -20.44 -8.10
C SER A 293 17.48 -19.96 -6.71
N ILE A 294 16.51 -19.04 -6.60
CA ILE A 294 16.02 -18.55 -5.30
C ILE A 294 15.14 -19.61 -4.63
N GLU A 295 14.29 -20.30 -5.39
CA GLU A 295 13.50 -21.42 -4.89
C GLU A 295 14.40 -22.52 -4.31
N ASN A 296 15.51 -22.85 -4.98
CA ASN A 296 16.47 -23.82 -4.44
C ASN A 296 17.15 -23.35 -3.14
N LEU A 297 17.50 -22.06 -3.03
CA LEU A 297 18.04 -21.51 -1.77
C LEU A 297 17.02 -21.58 -0.63
N LEU A 298 15.75 -21.32 -0.92
CA LEU A 298 14.65 -21.42 0.04
C LEU A 298 14.34 -22.88 0.43
N ALA A 299 14.48 -23.82 -0.50
CA ALA A 299 14.36 -25.25 -0.19
C ALA A 299 15.50 -25.72 0.73
N CYS A 300 16.73 -25.24 0.53
CA CYS A 300 17.81 -25.45 1.50
C CYS A 300 17.48 -24.82 2.86
N ALA A 301 16.85 -23.64 2.86
CA ALA A 301 16.42 -22.97 4.09
C ALA A 301 15.33 -23.73 4.85
N GLU A 302 14.38 -24.35 4.14
CA GLU A 302 13.37 -25.23 4.73
C GLU A 302 13.99 -26.41 5.49
N ASN A 303 15.07 -26.99 4.94
CA ASN A 303 15.81 -28.10 5.57
C ASN A 303 16.82 -27.64 6.63
N GLY A 304 17.10 -26.33 6.72
CA GLY A 304 18.13 -25.76 7.60
C GLY A 304 19.58 -25.90 7.08
N ASP A 305 19.77 -26.29 5.82
CA ASP A 305 21.09 -26.59 5.24
C ASP A 305 21.98 -25.35 5.09
N ASN A 306 21.38 -24.16 4.99
CA ASN A 306 22.09 -22.87 4.93
C ASN A 306 22.15 -22.16 6.29
N GLY A 307 21.77 -22.84 7.39
CA GLY A 307 21.71 -22.27 8.74
C GLY A 307 20.51 -21.36 8.99
N PHE A 308 19.57 -21.28 8.04
CA PHE A 308 18.28 -20.64 8.24
C PHE A 308 17.38 -21.51 9.11
N HIS A 309 16.78 -20.90 10.13
CA HIS A 309 15.77 -21.55 10.96
C HIS A 309 14.60 -20.59 11.15
N TYR A 310 13.41 -21.06 10.80
CA TYR A 310 12.21 -20.22 10.74
C TYR A 310 11.84 -19.53 12.07
N ARG A 311 12.29 -20.03 13.23
CA ARG A 311 12.07 -19.40 14.55
C ARG A 311 13.35 -18.76 15.08
N GLU A 312 14.42 -19.53 15.19
CA GLU A 312 15.68 -19.13 15.82
C GLU A 312 16.39 -18.01 15.05
N SER A 313 16.30 -17.98 13.72
CA SER A 313 16.86 -16.87 12.94
C SER A 313 16.04 -15.58 13.03
N PHE A 314 14.84 -15.64 13.62
CA PHE A 314 13.90 -14.53 13.69
C PHE A 314 13.69 -13.99 15.10
N VAL A 315 14.43 -14.47 16.11
CA VAL A 315 14.40 -13.88 17.46
C VAL A 315 14.92 -12.43 17.43
N PRO A 316 14.35 -11.50 18.23
CA PRO A 316 14.68 -10.08 18.16
C PRO A 316 16.17 -9.73 18.21
N GLU A 317 16.96 -10.49 18.96
CA GLU A 317 18.40 -10.31 19.17
C GLU A 317 19.18 -10.41 17.84
N CYS A 318 18.76 -11.27 16.92
CA CYS A 318 19.37 -11.40 15.59
C CYS A 318 19.16 -10.15 14.70
N TRP A 319 18.24 -9.27 15.10
CA TRP A 319 17.79 -8.12 14.32
C TRP A 319 18.07 -6.77 14.98
N GLU A 320 18.82 -6.77 16.09
CA GLU A 320 19.34 -5.56 16.73
C GLU A 320 20.20 -4.74 15.77
N GLY A 321 20.05 -3.41 15.82
CA GLY A 321 20.72 -2.47 14.91
C GLY A 321 20.20 -2.50 13.47
N LYS A 322 19.25 -3.38 13.15
CA LYS A 322 18.54 -3.45 11.86
C LYS A 322 17.12 -2.90 12.04
N CYS A 323 16.14 -3.78 12.33
CA CYS A 323 14.77 -3.38 12.66
C CYS A 323 14.47 -3.42 14.15
N VAL A 324 15.34 -3.97 14.99
CA VAL A 324 15.18 -3.90 16.46
C VAL A 324 16.14 -2.84 17.00
N ASP A 325 15.59 -1.94 17.80
CA ASP A 325 16.38 -0.96 18.53
C ASP A 325 17.14 -1.64 19.68
N PRO A 326 18.48 -1.58 19.73
CA PRO A 326 19.26 -2.32 20.73
C PRO A 326 19.10 -1.77 22.16
N GLU A 327 18.68 -0.52 22.32
CA GLU A 327 18.50 0.07 23.66
C GLU A 327 17.11 -0.19 24.23
N THR A 328 16.09 -0.11 23.37
CA THR A 328 14.68 -0.15 23.79
C THR A 328 13.98 -1.47 23.45
N GLY A 329 14.57 -2.33 22.61
CA GLY A 329 13.95 -3.54 22.07
C GLY A 329 12.77 -3.26 21.12
N THR A 330 12.53 -1.99 20.76
CA THR A 330 11.40 -1.60 19.93
C THR A 330 11.63 -1.92 18.46
N ILE A 331 10.56 -2.36 17.76
CA ILE A 331 10.61 -2.66 16.33
C ILE A 331 10.45 -1.37 15.52
N LYS A 332 11.49 -0.98 14.79
CA LYS A 332 11.49 0.12 13.83
C LYS A 332 10.91 -0.32 12.49
N THR A 333 10.04 0.52 11.93
CA THR A 333 9.35 0.25 10.65
C THR A 333 9.63 1.30 9.57
N ASP A 334 10.62 2.17 9.78
CA ASP A 334 11.01 3.16 8.80
C ASP A 334 11.77 2.53 7.62
N ARG A 335 12.01 3.34 6.58
CA ARG A 335 12.64 2.86 5.35
C ARG A 335 14.06 2.32 5.59
N ARG A 336 14.86 2.95 6.44
CA ARG A 336 16.24 2.55 6.69
C ARG A 336 16.29 1.22 7.43
N ALA A 337 15.42 1.05 8.44
CA ALA A 337 15.25 -0.22 9.13
C ALA A 337 14.85 -1.35 8.16
N LEU A 338 13.90 -1.09 7.26
CA LEU A 338 13.48 -2.06 6.25
C LEU A 338 14.62 -2.46 5.31
N GLU A 339 15.38 -1.49 4.79
CA GLU A 339 16.51 -1.76 3.88
C GLU A 339 17.59 -2.61 4.56
N ALA A 340 17.98 -2.26 5.80
CA ALA A 340 18.95 -3.03 6.58
C ALA A 340 18.46 -4.45 6.89
N THR A 341 17.17 -4.60 7.21
CA THR A 341 16.54 -5.90 7.47
C THR A 341 16.51 -6.75 6.21
N ALA A 342 16.16 -6.18 5.07
CA ALA A 342 16.13 -6.90 3.80
C ALA A 342 17.53 -7.35 3.36
N GLU A 343 18.56 -6.53 3.57
CA GLU A 343 19.94 -6.91 3.30
C GLU A 343 20.41 -8.06 4.20
N ALA A 344 20.16 -7.98 5.50
CA ALA A 344 20.52 -9.06 6.42
C ALA A 344 19.75 -10.36 6.13
N LEU A 345 18.46 -10.27 5.79
CA LEU A 345 17.65 -11.41 5.39
C LEU A 345 18.16 -12.05 4.10
N GLN A 346 18.59 -11.24 3.13
CA GLN A 346 19.22 -11.75 1.91
C GLN A 346 20.47 -12.57 2.25
N LYS A 347 21.36 -12.07 3.12
CA LYS A 347 22.59 -12.80 3.52
C LYS A 347 22.29 -14.09 4.26
N LEU A 348 21.18 -14.13 5.01
CA LEU A 348 20.74 -15.33 5.72
C LEU A 348 20.29 -16.44 4.76
N ILE A 349 19.60 -16.08 3.67
CA ILE A 349 19.13 -17.06 2.67
C ILE A 349 20.22 -17.41 1.65
N ASP A 350 20.94 -16.39 1.21
CA ASP A 350 21.95 -16.47 0.17
C ASP A 350 23.33 -16.22 0.78
N PRO A 351 24.05 -17.29 1.16
CA PRO A 351 25.39 -17.16 1.75
C PRO A 351 26.41 -16.53 0.78
N PHE A 352 26.06 -16.39 -0.50
CA PHE A 352 26.89 -15.78 -1.54
C PHE A 352 26.54 -14.31 -1.80
N ALA A 353 25.59 -13.74 -1.05
CA ALA A 353 25.03 -12.40 -1.29
C ALA A 353 26.09 -11.30 -1.44
N ASP A 354 27.15 -11.34 -0.63
CA ASP A 354 28.24 -10.35 -0.64
C ASP A 354 29.16 -10.45 -1.87
N ALA A 355 29.12 -11.57 -2.58
CA ALA A 355 29.92 -11.83 -3.78
C ALA A 355 29.12 -11.72 -5.09
N LEU A 356 27.79 -11.59 -5.04
CA LEU A 356 26.91 -11.59 -6.24
C LEU A 356 27.22 -10.49 -7.25
N TRP A 357 27.69 -9.32 -6.78
CA TRP A 357 28.00 -8.17 -7.64
C TRP A 357 29.08 -8.48 -8.69
N LEU A 358 29.90 -9.50 -8.46
CA LEU A 358 30.92 -9.96 -9.40
C LEU A 358 30.32 -10.55 -10.69
N ARG A 359 29.06 -11.02 -10.66
CA ARG A 359 28.35 -11.52 -11.85
C ARG A 359 28.15 -10.47 -12.93
N ASP A 360 28.16 -9.20 -12.57
CA ASP A 360 28.03 -8.11 -13.54
C ASP A 360 29.32 -7.93 -14.37
N TYR A 361 30.42 -8.58 -13.98
CA TYR A 361 31.75 -8.44 -14.58
C TYR A 361 32.34 -9.75 -15.12
N LEU A 362 31.70 -10.89 -14.84
CA LEU A 362 32.18 -12.21 -15.20
C LEU A 362 31.10 -12.99 -15.97
N PRO A 363 31.46 -13.78 -17.00
CA PRO A 363 30.50 -14.64 -17.69
C PRO A 363 29.88 -15.67 -16.74
N ALA A 364 28.64 -16.07 -17.03
CA ALA A 364 27.89 -17.02 -16.19
C ALA A 364 28.62 -18.37 -15.98
N GLU A 365 29.37 -18.84 -16.98
CA GLU A 365 30.13 -20.09 -16.93
C GLU A 365 31.29 -20.04 -15.92
N GLU A 366 31.81 -18.84 -15.63
CA GLU A 366 32.98 -18.61 -14.77
C GLU A 366 32.59 -18.06 -13.39
N ALA A 367 31.31 -17.73 -13.20
CA ALA A 367 30.74 -17.06 -12.03
C ALA A 367 29.83 -17.98 -11.19
N SER A 368 30.24 -19.23 -11.00
CA SER A 368 29.58 -20.16 -10.07
C SER A 368 29.64 -19.64 -8.64
N ASP A 369 28.66 -19.99 -7.80
CA ASP A 369 28.58 -19.50 -6.41
C ASP A 369 29.89 -19.73 -5.62
N MET A 370 30.51 -20.90 -5.77
CA MET A 370 31.81 -21.22 -5.16
C MET A 370 32.97 -20.37 -5.71
N ALA A 371 32.96 -20.10 -7.01
CA ALA A 371 33.97 -19.25 -7.64
C ALA A 371 33.85 -17.80 -7.15
N LEU A 372 32.62 -17.29 -7.00
CA LEU A 372 32.37 -15.95 -6.49
C LEU A 372 32.92 -15.74 -5.08
N LEU A 373 32.79 -16.71 -4.17
CA LEU A 373 33.41 -16.63 -2.84
C LEU A 373 34.94 -16.54 -2.91
N LYS A 374 35.55 -17.38 -3.75
CA LYS A 374 37.00 -17.35 -3.99
C LYS A 374 37.43 -15.97 -4.48
N TYR A 375 36.73 -15.43 -5.47
CA TYR A 375 37.04 -14.12 -6.06
C TYR A 375 36.83 -12.97 -5.08
N ALA A 376 35.76 -13.00 -4.29
CA ALA A 376 35.51 -12.02 -3.24
C ALA A 376 36.60 -12.03 -2.16
N ALA A 377 37.06 -13.21 -1.75
CA ALA A 377 38.18 -13.36 -0.82
C ALA A 377 39.49 -12.80 -1.41
N ASP A 378 39.78 -13.07 -2.69
CA ASP A 378 40.95 -12.53 -3.39
C ASP A 378 40.90 -10.99 -3.46
N ILE A 379 39.72 -10.41 -3.73
CA ILE A 379 39.52 -8.94 -3.76
C ILE A 379 39.69 -8.33 -2.37
N GLU A 380 39.15 -8.96 -1.33
CA GLU A 380 39.26 -8.45 0.03
C GLU A 380 40.71 -8.49 0.52
N ASN A 381 41.43 -9.59 0.24
CA ASN A 381 42.87 -9.68 0.49
C ASN A 381 43.65 -8.57 -0.24
N TYR A 382 43.33 -8.31 -1.51
CA TYR A 382 43.95 -7.23 -2.26
C TYR A 382 43.67 -5.85 -1.65
N LYS A 383 42.41 -5.57 -1.26
CA LYS A 383 42.01 -4.32 -0.60
C LYS A 383 42.75 -4.10 0.71
N GLN A 384 42.86 -5.14 1.54
CA GLN A 384 43.58 -5.07 2.81
C GLN A 384 45.08 -4.75 2.61
N ARG A 385 45.70 -5.29 1.56
CA ARG A 385 47.13 -5.07 1.25
C ARG A 385 47.41 -3.69 0.64
N THR A 386 46.49 -3.13 -0.12
CA THR A 386 46.77 -1.96 -0.98
C THR A 386 45.95 -0.71 -0.66
N ALA A 387 44.90 -0.82 0.16
CA ALA A 387 43.91 0.24 0.39
C ALA A 387 43.33 0.83 -0.93
N ALA A 388 43.31 0.05 -2.02
CA ALA A 388 42.83 0.50 -3.32
C ALA A 388 41.34 0.88 -3.27
N PRO A 389 40.94 2.02 -3.87
CA PRO A 389 39.53 2.40 -3.93
C PRO A 389 38.74 1.44 -4.83
N MET A 390 37.49 1.17 -4.46
CA MET A 390 36.61 0.21 -5.17
C MET A 390 36.44 0.54 -6.65
N ILE A 391 36.50 1.82 -7.04
CA ILE A 391 36.37 2.24 -8.44
C ILE A 391 37.46 1.64 -9.33
N ASN A 392 38.71 1.57 -8.85
CA ASN A 392 39.83 0.99 -9.59
C ASN A 392 39.67 -0.54 -9.75
N ILE A 393 39.15 -1.20 -8.71
CA ILE A 393 38.88 -2.64 -8.75
C ILE A 393 37.81 -2.93 -9.80
N VAL A 394 36.72 -2.15 -9.80
CA VAL A 394 35.64 -2.29 -10.78
C VAL A 394 36.12 -2.06 -12.21
N GLU A 395 36.97 -1.06 -12.46
CA GLU A 395 37.54 -0.81 -13.79
C GLU A 395 38.39 -1.99 -14.28
N LYS A 396 39.23 -2.56 -13.43
CA LYS A 396 40.02 -3.75 -13.77
C LYS A 396 39.14 -4.98 -14.00
N LEU A 397 38.10 -5.17 -13.19
CA LEU A 397 37.16 -6.27 -13.38
C LEU A 397 36.39 -6.15 -14.70
N LYS A 398 36.01 -4.94 -15.12
CA LYS A 398 35.43 -4.70 -16.46
C LYS A 398 36.43 -5.09 -17.56
N ALA A 399 37.67 -4.61 -17.46
CA ALA A 399 38.71 -4.94 -18.43
C ALA A 399 38.98 -6.46 -18.51
N LEU A 400 38.95 -7.16 -17.37
CA LEU A 400 39.05 -8.62 -17.32
C LEU A 400 37.86 -9.30 -17.98
N GLY A 401 36.64 -8.81 -17.72
CA GLY A 401 35.40 -9.30 -18.31
C GLY A 401 35.36 -9.14 -19.83
N ASP A 402 35.82 -8.00 -20.34
CA ASP A 402 35.89 -7.70 -21.78
C ASP A 402 37.07 -8.40 -22.50
N GLY A 403 37.99 -9.02 -21.74
CA GLY A 403 39.17 -9.68 -22.26
C GLY A 403 38.92 -11.06 -22.89
N GLU A 404 39.96 -11.58 -23.56
CA GLU A 404 39.94 -12.90 -24.20
C GLU A 404 39.61 -14.03 -23.20
N PRO A 405 38.71 -14.97 -23.53
CA PRO A 405 38.28 -16.03 -22.62
C PRO A 405 39.44 -16.87 -22.04
N GLN A 406 40.48 -17.14 -22.84
CA GLN A 406 41.65 -17.90 -22.39
C GLN A 406 42.47 -17.14 -21.34
N PHE A 407 42.61 -15.82 -21.50
CA PHE A 407 43.33 -14.99 -20.53
C PHE A 407 42.52 -14.84 -19.24
N ARG A 408 41.22 -14.61 -19.36
CA ARG A 408 40.33 -14.54 -18.18
C ARG A 408 40.35 -15.86 -17.41
N ALA A 409 40.22 -16.99 -18.10
CA ALA A 409 40.30 -18.31 -17.47
C ALA A 409 41.64 -18.57 -16.77
N SER A 410 42.77 -18.12 -17.35
CA SER A 410 44.09 -18.29 -16.70
C SER A 410 44.22 -17.48 -15.41
N VAL A 411 43.71 -16.24 -15.40
CA VAL A 411 43.65 -15.37 -14.21
C VAL A 411 42.80 -16.01 -13.12
N LEU A 412 41.62 -16.54 -13.47
CA LEU A 412 40.65 -17.05 -12.50
C LEU A 412 40.97 -18.48 -11.99
N ALA A 413 41.74 -19.26 -12.75
CA ALA A 413 42.11 -20.63 -12.39
C ALA A 413 43.00 -20.72 -11.15
N SER A 414 43.98 -19.82 -11.01
CA SER A 414 44.99 -19.90 -9.94
C SER A 414 44.46 -19.41 -8.57
N ARG A 415 45.07 -19.88 -7.49
CA ARG A 415 44.79 -19.39 -6.12
C ARG A 415 45.43 -18.00 -5.97
N GLU A 416 44.66 -17.00 -5.55
CA GLU A 416 45.03 -15.57 -5.54
C GLU A 416 45.22 -14.94 -6.94
N GLY A 417 44.82 -15.62 -8.03
CA GLY A 417 45.05 -15.12 -9.39
C GLY A 417 44.38 -13.77 -9.65
N LEU A 418 43.15 -13.60 -9.17
CA LEU A 418 42.44 -12.32 -9.27
C LEU A 418 43.15 -11.21 -8.48
N SER A 419 43.67 -11.53 -7.29
CA SER A 419 44.46 -10.57 -6.49
C SER A 419 45.74 -10.13 -7.23
N ARG A 420 46.41 -11.03 -7.96
CA ARG A 420 47.63 -10.71 -8.74
C ARG A 420 47.32 -9.84 -9.95
N TYR A 421 46.26 -10.17 -10.67
CA TYR A 421 45.77 -9.36 -11.78
C TYR A 421 45.43 -7.93 -11.32
N LEU A 422 44.75 -7.80 -10.18
CA LEU A 422 44.45 -6.49 -9.57
C LEU A 422 45.71 -5.73 -9.15
N ALA A 423 46.79 -6.42 -8.76
CA ALA A 423 48.09 -5.82 -8.47
C ALA A 423 48.89 -5.40 -9.72
N GLY A 424 48.44 -5.77 -10.93
CA GLY A 424 49.15 -5.49 -12.18
C GLY A 424 50.31 -6.45 -12.46
N ALA A 425 50.37 -7.59 -11.76
CA ALA A 425 51.23 -8.71 -12.15
C ALA A 425 50.51 -9.49 -13.24
N GLU A 426 50.99 -9.41 -14.48
CA GLU A 426 50.51 -10.27 -15.56
C GLU A 426 50.89 -11.72 -15.24
N GLY A 427 49.87 -12.58 -15.09
CA GLY A 427 49.90 -14.06 -15.22
C GLY A 427 50.99 -14.83 -14.51
#